data_AF-A0A6A6FUH9-F1
#
_entry.id   AF-A0A6A6FUH9-F1
#
_cell.length_a   1.000
_cell.length_b   1.000
_cell.length_c   1.000
_cell.angle_alpha   90.00
_cell.angle_beta   90.00
_cell.angle_gamma   90.00
#
_symmetry.space_group_name_H-M   'P 1'
#
loop_
_entity.id
_entity.type
_entity.pdbx_description
1 polymer ?
#
loop_
_entity_poly.entity_id
_entity_poly.type
_entity_poly.pdbx_seq_one_letter_code
_entity_poly.pdbx_strand_id
1 'polypeptide(L)' 'GNPEPRRVINISESRLEVGTNLKLALYRLRLPDEVRRLWIDGICINQGDVHEKTAQVTMMREIYEKAEQTIVWLGE' A
#
# COMPACT_ATOMS: atom_id res chain seq x y z
N GLY A 1 -11.55 10.00 12.82
CA GLY A 1 -10.15 10.47 12.84
C GLY A 1 -10.03 11.61 11.85
N ASN A 2 -9.25 12.64 12.19
CA ASN A 2 -9.04 13.78 11.31
C ASN A 2 -8.47 13.29 9.97
N PRO A 3 -9.07 13.59 8.81
CA PRO A 3 -8.53 13.11 7.55
C PRO A 3 -7.22 13.84 7.28
N GLU A 4 -6.11 13.17 7.56
CA GLU A 4 -4.78 13.56 7.09
C GLU A 4 -4.87 13.92 5.60
N PRO A 5 -4.23 15.02 5.16
CA PRO A 5 -4.40 15.50 3.82
C PRO A 5 -3.85 14.46 2.84
N ARG A 6 -4.62 14.16 1.79
CA ARG A 6 -4.23 13.17 0.78
C ARG A 6 -3.10 13.71 -0.10
N ARG A 7 -2.36 12.79 -0.71
CA ARG A 7 -1.24 13.07 -1.61
C ARG A 7 -1.36 12.17 -2.82
N VAL A 8 -1.07 12.71 -4.00
CA VAL A 8 -1.04 11.94 -5.23
C VAL A 8 0.30 11.22 -5.35
N ILE A 9 0.24 9.93 -5.70
CA ILE A 9 1.36 9.13 -6.19
C ILE A 9 1.05 8.68 -7.63
N ASN A 10 2.10 8.51 -8.43
CA ASN A 10 1.97 7.97 -9.79
C ASN A 10 2.18 6.45 -9.73
N ILE A 11 1.26 5.71 -10.34
CA ILE A 11 1.33 4.25 -10.48
C ILE A 11 1.15 3.94 -11.96
N SER A 12 2.25 3.58 -12.62
CA SER A 12 2.28 3.37 -14.07
C SER A 12 1.70 4.60 -14.81
N GLU A 13 0.57 4.45 -15.51
CA GLU A 13 -0.12 5.52 -16.25
C GLU A 13 -1.22 6.23 -15.43
N SER A 14 -1.44 5.78 -14.18
CA SER A 14 -2.53 6.26 -13.33
C SER A 14 -2.02 7.11 -12.15
N ARG A 15 -2.92 7.93 -11.60
CA ARG A 15 -2.68 8.72 -10.38
C ARG A 15 -3.56 8.18 -9.26
N LEU A 16 -2.96 7.88 -8.12
CA LEU A 16 -3.67 7.40 -6.93
C LEU A 16 -3.51 8.39 -5.79
N GLU A 17 -4.62 8.71 -5.12
CA GLU A 17 -4.60 9.46 -3.87
C GLU A 17 -4.36 8.53 -2.68
N VAL A 18 -3.31 8.82 -1.91
CA VAL A 18 -2.95 8.09 -0.69
C VAL A 18 -2.82 9.05 0.50
N GLY A 19 -2.92 8.54 1.73
CA GLY A 19 -2.65 9.34 2.92
C GLY A 19 -1.17 9.75 3.02
N THR A 20 -0.88 10.86 3.71
CA THR A 20 0.50 11.35 3.92
C THR A 20 1.42 10.28 4.49
N ASN A 21 0.97 9.54 5.52
CA ASN A 21 1.77 8.47 6.13
C ASN A 21 2.18 7.39 5.14
N LEU A 22 1.28 6.99 4.23
CA LEU A 22 1.58 5.98 3.22
C LEU A 22 2.58 6.51 2.18
N LYS A 23 2.44 7.78 1.76
CA LYS A 23 3.42 8.40 0.88
C LYS A 23 4.82 8.44 1.51
N LEU A 24 4.92 8.78 2.79
CA LEU A 24 6.20 8.80 3.51
C LEU A 24 6.79 7.40 3.66
N ALA A 25 5.97 6.40 4.00
CA ALA A 25 6.38 5.01 4.06
C ALA A 25 6.96 4.54 2.72
N LEU A 26 6.26 4.80 1.59
CA LEU A 26 6.74 4.45 0.25
C LEU A 26 8.09 5.11 -0.07
N TYR A 27 8.27 6.38 0.31
CA TYR A 27 9.54 7.09 0.10
C TYR A 27 10.67 6.46 0.92
N ARG A 28 10.42 6.13 2.18
CA ARG A 28 11.40 5.52 3.10
C ARG A 28 11.75 4.07 2.74
N LEU A 29 10.79 3.33 2.17
CA LEU A 29 10.98 1.96 1.73
C LEU A 29 11.63 1.83 0.35
N ARG A 30 11.74 2.93 -0.39
CA ARG A 30 12.38 2.95 -1.70
C ARG A 30 13.87 2.63 -1.56
N LEU A 31 14.33 1.66 -2.34
CA LEU A 31 15.75 1.39 -2.51
C LEU A 31 16.29 2.29 -3.65
N PRO A 32 17.48 2.88 -3.50
CA PRO A 32 18.03 3.82 -4.47
C PRO A 32 18.29 3.16 -5.84
N ASP A 33 18.79 1.94 -5.82
CA ASP A 33 19.33 1.28 -7.03
C ASP A 33 18.58 0.01 -7.42
N GLU A 34 17.50 -0.34 -6.69
CA GLU A 34 16.78 -1.61 -6.87
C GLU A 34 15.27 -1.44 -6.91
N VAL A 35 14.62 -2.25 -7.74
CA VAL A 35 13.16 -2.33 -7.79
C VAL A 35 12.67 -3.10 -6.57
N ARG A 36 11.78 -2.49 -5.79
CA ARG A 36 11.13 -3.14 -4.66
C ARG A 36 9.69 -3.51 -4.98
N ARG A 37 9.34 -4.78 -4.79
CA ARG A 37 7.95 -5.26 -4.88
C ARG A 37 7.30 -5.12 -3.52
N LEU A 38 6.24 -4.31 -3.43
CA LEU A 38 5.49 -4.08 -2.20
C LEU A 38 4.03 -4.44 -2.44
N TRP A 39 3.44 -5.17 -1.51
CA TRP A 39 2.00 -5.31 -1.41
C TRP A 39 1.51 -4.39 -0.29
N ILE A 40 0.55 -3.52 -0.60
CA ILE A 40 -0.02 -2.54 0.32
C ILE A 40 -1.54 -2.63 0.13
N ASP A 41 -2.28 -3.03 1.14
CA ASP A 41 -3.73 -3.22 1.10
C ASP A 41 -4.49 -1.98 0.59
N GLY A 42 -4.06 -0.78 0.97
CA GLY A 42 -4.64 0.49 0.50
C GLY A 42 -4.38 0.81 -0.99
N ILE A 43 -3.48 0.09 -1.66
CA ILE A 43 -3.10 0.31 -3.07
C ILE A 43 -3.46 -0.90 -3.94
N CYS A 44 -3.10 -2.10 -3.50
CA CYS A 44 -3.25 -3.34 -4.26
C CYS A 44 -4.68 -3.90 -4.23
N ILE A 45 -5.52 -3.47 -3.28
CA ILE A 45 -6.92 -3.86 -3.21
C ILE A 45 -7.75 -2.70 -3.74
N ASN A 46 -8.61 -2.97 -4.72
CA ASN A 46 -9.62 -2.00 -5.13
C ASN A 46 -10.63 -1.78 -4.01
N GLN A 47 -10.47 -0.68 -3.28
CA GLN A 47 -11.34 -0.35 -2.16
C GLN A 47 -12.79 -0.04 -2.58
N GLY A 48 -13.04 0.23 -3.87
CA GLY A 48 -14.36 0.49 -4.43
C GLY A 48 -15.11 -0.75 -4.90
N ASP A 49 -14.43 -1.90 -5.03
CA ASP A 49 -15.05 -3.17 -5.38
C ASP A 49 -15.15 -4.06 -4.14
N VAL A 50 -16.36 -4.21 -3.61
CA VAL A 50 -16.62 -5.00 -2.40
C VAL A 50 -16.31 -6.49 -2.62
N HIS A 51 -16.51 -7.02 -3.83
CA HIS A 51 -16.25 -8.42 -4.13
C HIS A 51 -14.75 -8.70 -4.17
N GLU A 52 -13.99 -7.86 -4.88
CA GLU A 52 -12.53 -7.96 -4.91
C GLU A 52 -11.96 -7.77 -3.51
N LYS A 53 -12.40 -6.72 -2.79
CA LYS A 53 -11.95 -6.44 -1.44
C LYS A 53 -12.17 -7.63 -0.50
N THR A 54 -13.35 -8.25 -0.54
CA THR A 54 -13.65 -9.43 0.30
C THR A 54 -12.75 -10.61 -0.05
N ALA A 55 -12.52 -10.85 -1.34
CA ALA A 55 -11.62 -11.91 -1.79
C ALA A 55 -10.16 -11.64 -1.33
N GLN A 56 -9.66 -10.42 -1.51
CA GLN A 56 -8.32 -10.01 -1.11
C GLN A 56 -8.11 -10.07 0.42
N VAL A 57 -9.09 -9.61 1.20
CA VAL A 57 -9.06 -9.70 2.67
C VAL A 57 -8.97 -11.16 3.13
N THR A 58 -9.67 -12.07 2.45
CA THR A 58 -9.58 -13.51 2.75
C THR A 58 -8.18 -14.08 2.45
N MET A 59 -7.49 -13.53 1.44
CA MET A 59 -6.12 -13.92 1.08
C MET A 59 -5.03 -13.27 1.93
N MET A 60 -5.32 -12.26 2.76
CA MET A 60 -4.30 -11.51 3.52
C MET A 60 -3.40 -12.43 4.35
N ARG A 61 -3.96 -13.46 4.98
CA ARG A 61 -3.18 -14.44 5.75
C ARG A 61 -2.09 -15.08 4.89
N GLU A 62 -2.46 -15.56 3.71
CA GLU A 62 -1.54 -16.20 2.78
C GLU A 62 -0.52 -15.20 2.21
N ILE A 63 -0.94 -13.95 1.96
CA ILE A 63 -0.05 -12.89 1.49
C ILE A 63 1.03 -12.60 2.54
N TYR A 64 0.65 -12.44 3.82
CA TYR A 64 1.61 -12.24 4.91
C TYR A 64 2.52 -13.45 5.12
N GLU A 65 1.97 -14.66 5.03
CA GLU A 65 2.72 -15.90 5.19
C GLU A 65 3.76 -16.10 4.07
N LYS A 66 3.44 -15.69 2.84
CA LYS A 66 4.32 -15.79 1.67
C LYS A 66 5.24 -14.58 1.46
N ALA A 67 5.03 -13.49 2.20
CA ALA A 67 5.88 -12.31 2.08
C ALA A 67 7.28 -12.62 2.60
N GLU A 68 8.31 -12.22 1.86
CA GLU A 68 9.71 -12.32 2.30
C GLU A 68 9.92 -11.54 3.61
N GLN A 69 9.28 -10.38 3.72
CA GLN A 69 9.30 -9.53 4.90
C GLN A 69 7.95 -8.83 5.06
N THR A 70 7.50 -8.69 6.31
CA THR A 70 6.36 -7.84 6.68
C THR A 70 6.87 -6.61 7.40
N ILE A 71 6.48 -5.42 6.95
CA ILE A 71 6.94 -4.15 7.50
C ILE A 71 5.75 -3.42 8.11
N VAL A 72 5.89 -3.00 9.36
CA VAL A 72 4.91 -2.16 10.05
C VAL A 72 5.42 -0.72 10.07
N TRP A 73 4.65 0.19 9.51
CA TRP A 73 4.94 1.63 9.51
C TRP A 73 4.05 2.35 10.52
N LEU A 74 4.64 2.91 11.56
CA LEU A 74 3.90 3.57 12.65
C LEU A 74 3.75 5.09 12.46
N GLY A 75 4.23 5.62 11.33
CA GLY A 75 4.32 7.07 11.12
C GLY A 75 5.73 7.59 11.35
N GLU A 76 5.84 8.91 11.34
CA GLU A 76 7.04 9.66 11.75
C GLU A 76 6.76 10.35 13.09
#